data_AF-A0A349H967-F1
#
_entry.id   AF-A0A349H967-F1
#
_cell.length_a   1.000
_cell.length_b   1.000
_cell.length_c   1.000
_cell.angle_alpha   90.00
_cell.angle_beta   90.00
_cell.angle_gamma   90.00
#
_symmetry.space_group_name_H-M   'P 1'
#
loop_
_entity.id
_entity.type
_entity.pdbx_description
1 polymer ?
#
loop_
_entity_poly.entity_id
_entity_poly.type
_entity_poly.pdbx_seq_one_letter_code
_entity_poly.pdbx_strand_id
1 'polypeptide(L)'
;MKMTNADQTQYPKFTQYVRYALPKVVDVKSIVAAFQKYGQIDRTTLKRALKWGNEPHITIKTLVGAIGEFNASVDPDEINIHTKIVEEFEAGHGLRKTKYNKQVYLVGVTLLHELVHWADNLDGIDFPDEEGEQFEKDVYGQVIN
;
A
#
# COMPACT_ATOMS: atom_id res chain seq x y z
N MET A 1 3.46 -9.38 -2.05
CA MET A 1 4.48 -8.35 -1.84
C MET A 1 5.83 -8.93 -1.52
N LYS A 2 6.89 -8.39 -2.13
CA LYS A 2 8.28 -8.78 -1.88
C LYS A 2 9.20 -7.56 -1.87
N MET A 3 10.38 -7.69 -1.30
CA MET A 3 11.42 -6.65 -1.22
C MET A 3 12.79 -7.27 -1.48
N THR A 4 13.78 -6.46 -1.89
CA THR A 4 15.15 -6.93 -2.07
C THR A 4 15.77 -7.39 -0.73
N ASN A 5 16.77 -8.28 -0.76
CA ASN A 5 17.47 -8.68 0.47
C ASN A 5 18.22 -7.51 1.14
N ALA A 6 18.67 -6.53 0.34
CA ALA A 6 19.32 -5.33 0.85
C ALA A 6 18.33 -4.48 1.65
N ASP A 7 17.15 -4.20 1.10
CA ASP A 7 16.09 -3.47 1.80
C ASP A 7 15.59 -4.21 3.04
N GLN A 8 15.51 -5.54 2.97
CA GLN A 8 15.14 -6.36 4.12
C GLN A 8 16.13 -6.24 5.28
N THR A 9 17.41 -6.08 4.96
CA THR A 9 18.48 -5.90 5.95
C THR A 9 18.50 -4.47 6.48
N GLN A 10 18.26 -3.48 5.61
CA GLN A 10 18.29 -2.06 5.96
C GLN A 10 17.05 -1.61 6.75
N TYR A 11 15.87 -2.14 6.42
CA TYR A 11 14.58 -1.77 7.01
C TYR A 11 13.88 -3.00 7.63
N PRO A 12 14.40 -3.56 8.73
CA PRO A 12 13.92 -4.81 9.28
C PRO A 12 12.52 -4.71 9.90
N LYS A 13 12.12 -3.59 10.52
CA LYS A 13 10.77 -3.46 11.12
C LYS A 13 9.71 -3.33 10.02
N PHE A 14 9.99 -2.54 9.00
CA PHE A 14 9.14 -2.36 7.83
C PHE A 14 8.99 -3.68 7.09
N THR A 15 10.08 -4.43 6.92
CA THR A 15 10.04 -5.79 6.37
C THR A 15 9.13 -6.72 7.18
N GLN A 16 9.25 -6.73 8.51
CA GLN A 16 8.38 -7.53 9.36
C GLN A 16 6.91 -7.09 9.26
N TYR A 17 6.68 -5.78 9.16
CA TYR A 17 5.34 -5.22 8.99
C TYR A 17 4.70 -5.68 7.68
N VAL A 18 5.39 -5.51 6.55
CA VAL A 18 4.92 -5.96 5.23
C VAL A 18 4.72 -7.48 5.21
N ARG A 19 5.62 -8.24 5.83
CA ARG A 19 5.57 -9.70 5.82
C ARG A 19 4.44 -10.28 6.68
N TYR A 20 4.16 -9.69 7.84
CA TYR A 20 3.33 -10.33 8.86
C TYR A 20 2.12 -9.52 9.32
N ALA A 21 2.19 -8.18 9.28
CA ALA A 21 1.12 -7.32 9.77
C ALA A 21 0.20 -6.86 8.64
N LEU A 22 0.77 -6.29 7.58
CA LEU A 22 0.03 -5.79 6.41
C LEU A 22 -0.89 -6.86 5.80
N PRO A 23 -0.53 -8.14 5.65
CA PRO A 23 -1.41 -9.11 5.01
C PRO A 23 -2.70 -9.41 5.78
N LYS A 24 -2.76 -9.06 7.08
CA LYS A 24 -3.95 -9.24 7.92
C LYS A 24 -5.08 -8.29 7.57
N VAL A 25 -4.83 -7.23 6.79
CA VAL A 25 -5.89 -6.29 6.37
C VAL A 25 -6.94 -6.96 5.47
N VAL A 26 -6.63 -8.11 4.88
CA VAL A 26 -7.59 -8.92 4.10
C VAL A 26 -8.75 -9.48 4.92
N ASP A 27 -8.66 -9.40 6.25
CA ASP A 27 -9.74 -9.77 7.18
C ASP A 27 -10.56 -8.54 7.62
N VAL A 28 -10.16 -7.34 7.21
CA VAL A 28 -10.90 -6.09 7.46
C VAL A 28 -11.88 -5.86 6.33
N LYS A 29 -13.18 -6.07 6.61
CA LYS A 29 -14.25 -6.01 5.60
C LYS A 29 -14.30 -4.69 4.81
N SER A 30 -14.10 -3.55 5.47
CA SER A 30 -14.12 -2.24 4.80
C SER A 30 -12.97 -2.08 3.81
N ILE A 31 -11.77 -2.58 4.15
CA ILE A 31 -10.61 -2.57 3.25
C ILE A 31 -10.88 -3.46 2.04
N VAL A 32 -11.34 -4.70 2.26
CA VAL A 32 -11.67 -5.62 1.15
C VAL A 32 -12.74 -5.03 0.24
N ALA A 33 -13.81 -4.46 0.80
CA ALA A 33 -14.87 -3.85 0.02
C ALA A 33 -14.38 -2.65 -0.82
N ALA A 34 -13.49 -1.83 -0.27
CA ALA A 34 -12.88 -0.72 -1.01
C ALA A 34 -11.98 -1.22 -2.15
N PHE A 35 -11.17 -2.26 -1.93
CA PHE A 35 -10.38 -2.88 -3.01
C PHE A 35 -11.25 -3.47 -4.13
N GLN A 36 -12.38 -4.09 -3.78
CA GLN A 36 -13.33 -4.60 -4.78
C GLN A 36 -13.98 -3.50 -5.60
N LYS A 37 -14.16 -2.31 -5.00
CA LYS A 37 -14.83 -1.17 -5.62
C LYS A 37 -13.91 -0.34 -6.49
N TYR A 38 -12.70 -0.07 -6.01
CA TYR A 38 -11.76 0.87 -6.62
C TYR A 38 -10.56 0.21 -7.29
N GLY A 39 -10.12 -0.94 -6.78
CA GLY A 39 -9.07 -1.73 -7.43
C GLY A 39 -9.64 -2.87 -8.28
N GLN A 40 -10.97 -2.98 -8.38
CA GLN A 40 -11.71 -3.94 -9.22
C GLN A 40 -11.30 -5.43 -9.06
N ILE A 41 -10.63 -5.79 -7.96
CA ILE A 41 -10.14 -7.15 -7.69
C ILE A 41 -10.98 -7.91 -6.66
N ASP A 42 -10.98 -9.24 -6.76
CA ASP A 42 -11.59 -10.10 -5.76
C ASP A 42 -10.70 -10.29 -4.50
N ARG A 43 -11.31 -10.78 -3.41
CA ARG A 43 -10.60 -11.03 -2.14
C ARG A 43 -9.45 -12.03 -2.31
N THR A 44 -9.57 -13.00 -3.21
CA THR A 44 -8.53 -14.01 -3.45
C THR A 44 -7.29 -13.38 -4.05
N THR A 45 -7.47 -12.48 -5.02
CA THR A 45 -6.42 -11.71 -5.68
C THR A 45 -5.77 -10.75 -4.70
N LEU A 46 -6.54 -10.01 -3.91
CA LEU A 46 -6.00 -9.16 -2.84
C LEU A 46 -5.17 -9.95 -1.83
N LYS A 47 -5.68 -11.11 -1.37
CA LYS A 47 -4.94 -12.00 -0.44
C LYS A 47 -3.62 -12.48 -1.03
N ARG A 48 -3.62 -12.81 -2.33
CA ARG A 48 -2.42 -13.24 -3.06
C ARG A 48 -1.43 -12.08 -3.19
N ALA A 49 -1.89 -10.89 -3.55
CA ALA A 49 -1.04 -9.70 -3.69
C ALA A 49 -0.38 -9.29 -2.37
N LEU A 50 -1.14 -9.34 -1.26
CA LEU A 50 -0.61 -9.02 0.07
C LEU A 50 0.31 -10.11 0.65
N LYS A 51 0.23 -11.35 0.15
CA LYS A 51 1.07 -12.45 0.67
C LYS A 51 2.54 -12.17 0.40
N TRP A 52 3.38 -12.37 1.42
CA TRP A 52 4.83 -12.23 1.28
C TRP A 52 5.38 -13.17 0.20
N GLY A 53 6.30 -12.65 -0.62
CA GLY A 53 6.96 -13.36 -1.72
C GLY A 53 6.25 -13.28 -3.07
N ASN A 54 5.03 -12.76 -3.11
CA ASN A 54 4.30 -12.53 -4.37
C ASN A 54 4.50 -11.11 -4.90
N GLU A 55 4.08 -10.84 -6.13
CA GLU A 55 3.91 -9.47 -6.65
C GLU A 55 2.74 -8.74 -5.96
N PRO A 56 2.74 -7.39 -5.99
CA PRO A 56 3.81 -6.51 -6.51
C PRO A 56 5.06 -6.49 -5.62
N HIS A 57 6.21 -6.08 -6.16
CA HIS A 57 7.40 -5.82 -5.39
C HIS A 57 7.47 -4.38 -4.92
N ILE A 58 8.07 -4.17 -3.75
CA ILE A 58 8.20 -2.86 -3.13
C ILE A 58 9.63 -2.38 -3.32
N THR A 59 9.76 -1.19 -3.89
CA THR A 59 11.03 -0.46 -4.03
C THR A 59 11.03 0.74 -3.10
N ILE A 60 12.06 0.84 -2.25
CA ILE A 60 12.26 1.97 -1.35
C ILE A 60 13.20 2.96 -2.03
N LYS A 61 12.69 4.13 -2.41
CA LYS A 61 13.49 5.16 -3.09
C LYS A 61 13.06 6.56 -2.68
N THR A 62 13.90 7.55 -2.96
CA THR A 62 13.49 8.96 -2.79
C THR A 62 12.51 9.34 -3.89
N LEU A 63 11.38 9.94 -3.52
CA LEU A 63 10.35 10.42 -4.44
C LEU A 63 10.24 11.95 -4.34
N VAL A 64 9.89 12.61 -5.45
CA VAL A 64 9.72 14.08 -5.48
C VAL A 64 8.24 14.40 -5.55
N GLY A 65 7.71 15.04 -4.51
CA GLY A 65 6.30 15.46 -4.46
C GLY A 65 5.30 14.36 -4.10
N ALA A 66 5.74 13.14 -3.82
CA ALA A 66 4.90 11.99 -3.45
C ALA A 66 5.54 11.18 -2.32
N ILE A 67 4.73 10.36 -1.62
CA ILE A 67 5.18 9.41 -0.60
C ILE A 67 5.04 7.95 -1.02
N GLY A 68 4.22 7.69 -2.04
CA GLY A 68 4.09 6.43 -2.76
C GLY A 68 3.97 6.72 -4.26
N GLU A 69 4.25 5.74 -5.10
CA GLU A 69 4.04 5.83 -6.55
C GLU A 69 3.90 4.42 -7.17
N PHE A 70 2.81 4.19 -7.89
CA PHE A 70 2.65 3.12 -8.86
C PHE A 70 2.65 3.69 -10.29
N ASN A 71 3.40 3.07 -11.20
CA ASN A 71 3.43 3.47 -12.60
C ASN A 71 3.54 2.25 -13.52
N ALA A 72 2.39 1.80 -14.02
CA ALA A 72 2.28 0.63 -14.88
C ALA A 72 3.10 0.74 -16.20
N SER A 73 3.41 1.95 -16.66
CA SER A 73 4.21 2.15 -17.88
C SER A 73 5.71 1.98 -17.66
N VAL A 74 6.19 2.03 -16.42
CA VAL A 74 7.60 1.83 -16.06
C VAL A 74 7.84 0.40 -15.62
N ASP A 75 7.08 -0.06 -14.63
CA ASP A 75 7.07 -1.44 -14.17
C ASP A 75 5.68 -1.77 -13.59
N PRO A 76 4.88 -2.64 -14.25
CA PRO A 76 3.52 -2.96 -13.83
C PRO A 76 3.45 -3.80 -12.55
N ASP A 77 4.58 -4.26 -12.02
CA ASP A 77 4.68 -5.03 -10.79
C ASP A 77 5.41 -4.28 -9.67
N GLU A 78 5.80 -3.00 -9.85
CA GLU A 78 6.53 -2.21 -8.84
C GLU A 78 5.61 -1.23 -8.10
N ILE A 79 5.63 -1.28 -6.77
CA ILE A 79 5.13 -0.21 -5.90
C ILE A 79 6.32 0.51 -5.27
N ASN A 80 6.40 1.81 -5.47
CA ASN A 80 7.42 2.65 -4.86
C ASN A 80 6.92 3.27 -3.57
N ILE A 81 7.80 3.33 -2.57
CA ILE A 81 7.52 4.02 -1.30
C ILE A 81 8.70 4.92 -0.93
N HIS A 82 8.39 6.14 -0.48
CA HIS A 82 9.41 7.13 -0.17
C HIS A 82 10.26 6.71 1.04
N THR A 83 11.58 6.68 0.87
CA THR A 83 12.57 6.34 1.92
C THR A 83 12.28 6.98 3.27
N LYS A 84 12.04 8.30 3.32
CA LYS A 84 11.74 9.05 4.54
C LYS A 84 10.61 8.45 5.39
N ILE A 85 9.48 8.03 4.80
CA ILE A 85 8.37 7.51 5.60
C ILE A 85 8.66 6.09 6.11
N VAL A 86 9.50 5.34 5.39
CA VAL A 86 10.03 4.05 5.86
C VAL A 86 11.00 4.26 7.01
N GLU A 87 11.91 5.23 6.92
CA GLU A 87 12.84 5.60 8.00
C GLU A 87 12.09 6.09 9.26
N GLU A 88 11.04 6.90 9.09
CA GLU A 88 10.17 7.30 10.19
C GLU A 88 9.51 6.09 10.86
N PHE A 89 9.02 5.13 10.07
CA PHE A 89 8.45 3.89 10.59
C PHE A 89 9.49 3.04 11.32
N GLU A 90 10.69 2.89 10.77
CA GLU A 90 11.82 2.20 11.42
C GLU A 90 12.19 2.85 12.76
N ALA A 91 12.08 4.18 12.87
CA ALA A 91 12.29 4.91 14.11
C ALA A 91 11.14 4.75 15.12
N GLY A 92 10.05 4.06 14.76
CA GLY A 92 8.87 3.88 15.63
C GLY A 92 7.87 5.04 15.54
N HIS A 93 7.94 5.84 14.48
CA HIS A 93 7.03 6.95 14.20
C HIS A 93 6.09 6.61 13.03
N GLY A 94 5.53 7.63 12.37
CA GLY A 94 4.69 7.44 11.18
C GLY A 94 3.22 7.10 11.45
N LEU A 95 2.73 7.18 12.69
CA LEU A 95 1.29 7.06 12.97
C LEU A 95 0.54 8.33 12.52
N ARG A 96 -0.63 8.15 11.91
CA ARG A 96 -1.56 9.20 11.51
C ARG A 96 -2.94 8.92 12.08
N LYS A 97 -3.69 9.99 12.37
CA LYS A 97 -5.07 9.88 12.83
C LYS A 97 -6.01 9.80 11.64
N THR A 98 -6.92 8.84 11.67
CA THR A 98 -8.07 8.77 10.76
C THR A 98 -9.15 9.77 11.18
N LYS A 99 -10.15 10.01 10.31
CA LYS A 99 -11.34 10.82 10.67
C LYS A 99 -12.09 10.25 11.89
N TYR A 100 -12.01 8.93 12.06
CA TYR A 100 -12.60 8.18 13.19
C TYR A 100 -11.74 8.14 14.47
N ASN A 101 -10.71 8.99 14.57
CA ASN A 101 -9.78 9.07 15.72
C ASN A 101 -9.07 7.73 16.04
N LYS A 102 -8.86 6.89 15.02
CA LYS A 102 -8.00 5.70 15.08
C LYS A 102 -6.61 6.05 14.56
N GLN A 103 -5.61 5.27 14.95
CA GLN A 103 -4.25 5.44 14.46
C GLN A 103 -3.92 4.37 13.43
N VAL A 104 -3.31 4.79 12.34
CA VAL A 104 -2.82 3.93 11.26
C VAL A 104 -1.38 4.31 10.93
N TYR A 105 -0.57 3.34 10.50
CA TYR A 105 0.78 3.63 10.02
C TYR A 105 0.72 4.19 8.61
N LEU A 106 1.39 5.33 8.38
CA LEU A 106 1.45 5.97 7.07
C LEU A 106 1.97 5.01 6.01
N VAL A 107 3.07 4.30 6.28
CA VAL A 107 3.61 3.30 5.34
C VAL A 107 2.61 2.20 4.97
N GLY A 108 1.70 1.85 5.89
CA GLY A 108 0.64 0.90 5.61
C GLY A 108 -0.44 1.48 4.72
N VAL A 109 -0.83 2.74 4.96
CA VAL A 109 -1.80 3.44 4.11
C VAL A 109 -1.24 3.65 2.71
N THR A 110 -0.02 4.17 2.60
CA THR A 110 0.66 4.38 1.31
C THR A 110 0.79 3.10 0.50
N LEU A 111 1.22 1.97 1.10
CA LEU A 111 1.28 0.70 0.36
C LEU A 111 -0.09 0.22 -0.12
N LEU A 112 -1.16 0.46 0.65
CA LEU A 112 -2.50 0.06 0.24
C LEU A 112 -3.05 1.00 -0.84
N HIS A 113 -2.75 2.29 -0.77
CA HIS A 113 -3.07 3.28 -1.80
C HIS A 113 -2.48 2.85 -3.14
N GLU A 114 -1.17 2.64 -3.22
CA GLU A 114 -0.52 2.21 -4.47
C GLU A 114 -0.96 0.81 -4.91
N LEU A 115 -1.32 -0.07 -3.97
CA LEU A 115 -1.84 -1.40 -4.30
C LEU A 115 -3.23 -1.32 -4.94
N VAL A 116 -4.03 -0.29 -4.65
CA VAL A 116 -5.30 -0.07 -5.34
C VAL A 116 -5.05 0.29 -6.80
N HIS A 117 -4.12 1.20 -7.07
CA HIS A 117 -3.68 1.54 -8.44
C HIS A 117 -3.14 0.33 -9.19
N TRP A 118 -2.29 -0.48 -8.55
CA TRP A 118 -1.81 -1.74 -9.11
C TRP A 118 -2.95 -2.71 -9.43
N ALA A 119 -3.95 -2.79 -8.56
CA ALA A 119 -5.07 -3.70 -8.71
C ALA A 119 -6.02 -3.28 -9.86
N ASP A 120 -6.33 -1.99 -9.95
CA ASP A 120 -7.17 -1.43 -11.01
C ASP A 120 -6.56 -1.65 -12.40
N ASN A 121 -5.23 -1.51 -12.51
CA ASN A 121 -4.51 -1.77 -13.75
C ASN A 121 -4.59 -3.24 -14.27
N LEU A 122 -5.01 -4.22 -13.46
CA LEU A 122 -4.95 -5.64 -13.84
C LEU A 122 -5.90 -6.06 -14.94
N ASP A 123 -7.06 -5.41 -15.09
CA ASP A 123 -8.04 -5.73 -16.13
C ASP A 123 -7.96 -4.80 -17.35
N GLY A 124 -7.10 -3.76 -17.26
CA GLY A 124 -6.90 -2.75 -18.29
C GLY A 124 -8.04 -1.73 -18.39
N ILE A 125 -8.92 -1.66 -17.39
CA ILE A 125 -10.04 -0.72 -17.32
C ILE A 125 -9.78 0.25 -16.16
N ASP A 126 -9.28 1.43 -16.54
CA ASP A 126 -9.00 2.54 -15.63
C ASP A 126 -10.28 3.02 -14.92
N PHE A 127 -10.23 3.11 -13.60
CA PHE A 127 -11.25 3.81 -12.84
C PHE A 127 -11.07 5.33 -13.05
N PRO A 128 -12.15 6.12 -13.21
CA PRO A 128 -12.02 7.47 -13.77
C PRO A 128 -11.51 8.56 -12.79
N ASP A 129 -11.30 8.25 -11.52
CA ASP A 129 -10.83 9.18 -10.47
C ASP A 129 -9.62 8.59 -9.74
N GLU A 130 -8.94 9.37 -8.90
CA GLU A 130 -7.82 8.89 -8.06
C GLU A 130 -8.27 7.81 -7.05
N GLU A 131 -8.01 6.55 -7.38
CA GLU A 131 -8.54 5.34 -6.73
C GLU A 131 -8.00 5.15 -5.32
N GLY A 132 -6.74 5.48 -5.10
CA GLY A 132 -6.08 5.37 -3.80
C GLY A 132 -6.69 6.32 -2.77
N GLU A 133 -6.98 7.56 -3.14
CA GLU A 133 -7.65 8.58 -2.35
C GLU A 133 -9.10 8.18 -2.10
N GLN A 134 -9.80 7.64 -3.10
CA GLN A 134 -11.16 7.13 -2.94
C GLN A 134 -11.19 5.97 -1.94
N PHE A 135 -10.24 5.04 -2.05
CA PHE A 135 -10.02 3.98 -1.06
C PHE A 135 -9.79 4.55 0.33
N GLU A 136 -8.91 5.54 0.49
CA GLU A 136 -8.62 6.15 1.79
C GLU A 136 -9.82 6.89 2.39
N LYS A 137 -10.59 7.60 1.56
CA LYS A 137 -11.83 8.26 1.98
C LYS A 137 -12.86 7.25 2.47
N ASP A 138 -13.04 6.12 1.77
CA ASP A 138 -13.98 5.07 2.17
C ASP A 138 -13.52 4.33 3.44
N VAL A 139 -12.22 4.06 3.60
CA VAL A 139 -11.70 3.27 4.73
C VAL A 139 -11.41 4.12 5.97
N TYR A 140 -10.78 5.29 5.80
CA TYR A 140 -10.27 6.14 6.89
C TYR A 140 -11.06 7.43 7.07
N GLY A 141 -11.98 7.75 6.15
CA GLY A 141 -12.82 8.94 6.16
C GLY A 141 -12.13 10.20 5.66
N GLN A 142 -10.86 10.12 5.26
CA GLN A 142 -10.03 11.19 4.71
C GLN A 142 -8.76 10.60 4.08
N VAL A 143 -8.11 11.37 3.22
CA VAL A 143 -6.75 11.08 2.74
C VAL A 143 -5.75 11.25 3.88
N ILE A 144 -4.80 10.33 3.99
CA ILE A 144 -3.80 10.23 5.05
C ILE A 144 -2.41 10.54 4.47
N ASN A 145 -1.87 11.69 4.86
CA ASN A 145 -0.52 12.17 4.51
C ASN A 145 0.37 12.29 5.76
#